data_AF-A0A9W6S3K2-F1
#
_entry.id   AF-A0A9W6S3K2-F1
#
_cell.length_a   1.000
_cell.length_b   1.000
_cell.length_c   1.000
_cell.angle_alpha   90.00
_cell.angle_beta   90.00
_cell.angle_gamma   90.00
#
_symmetry.space_group_name_H-M   'P 1'
#
loop_
_entity.id
_entity.type
_entity.pdbx_description
1 polymer ?
#
loop_
_entity_poly.entity_id
_entity_poly.type
_entity_poly.pdbx_seq_one_letter_code
_entity_poly.pdbx_strand_id
1 'polypeptide(L)'
;MADTGLYCPKCAGKWDTHDRNGVVIEECAGCQGVFLDRGELERLIDAESEYLAKIDPAGEAETSYHGRHRRGIIHQVFTPTE
;
A
#
# COMPACT_ATOMS: atom_id res chain seq x y z
N MET A 1 -29.65 0.84 -6.45
CA MET A 1 -28.53 0.20 -5.72
C MET A 1 -27.30 0.52 -6.52
N ALA A 2 -26.49 1.47 -6.06
CA ALA A 2 -25.36 1.96 -6.83
C ALA A 2 -24.20 0.98 -6.70
N ASP A 3 -23.80 0.43 -7.84
CA ASP A 3 -22.66 -0.42 -8.10
C ASP A 3 -21.33 0.36 -7.94
N THR A 4 -21.20 1.19 -6.90
CA THR A 4 -20.07 2.11 -6.75
C THR A 4 -18.82 1.42 -6.19
N GLY A 5 -18.94 0.16 -5.74
CA GLY A 5 -17.82 -0.63 -5.23
C GLY A 5 -17.02 -1.38 -6.29
N LEU A 6 -17.51 -1.46 -7.53
CA LEU A 6 -16.88 -2.30 -8.58
C LEU A 6 -15.95 -1.51 -9.52
N TYR A 7 -15.97 -0.18 -9.43
CA TYR A 7 -15.21 0.69 -10.33
C TYR A 7 -14.49 1.81 -9.58
N CYS A 8 -13.36 2.23 -10.13
CA CYS A 8 -12.54 3.27 -9.58
C CYS A 8 -13.28 4.62 -9.56
N PRO A 9 -13.40 5.31 -8.41
CA PRO A 9 -14.09 6.59 -8.33
C PRO A 9 -13.35 7.72 -9.06
N LYS A 10 -12.06 7.52 -9.39
CA LYS A 10 -11.24 8.51 -10.09
C LYS A 10 -11.41 8.46 -11.61
N CYS A 11 -11.53 7.26 -12.19
CA CYS A 11 -11.52 7.09 -13.65
C CYS A 11 -12.56 6.09 -14.19
N ALA A 12 -13.39 5.51 -13.33
CA ALA A 12 -14.32 4.42 -13.64
C ALA A 12 -13.66 3.14 -14.21
N GLY A 13 -12.34 3.00 -14.08
CA GLY A 13 -11.62 1.77 -14.45
C GLY A 13 -11.96 0.60 -13.52
N LYS A 14 -11.70 -0.62 -13.98
CA LYS A 14 -11.85 -1.83 -13.16
C LYS A 14 -10.75 -1.89 -12.08
N TRP A 15 -11.10 -2.54 -10.98
CA TRP A 15 -10.15 -2.92 -9.93
C TRP A 15 -9.55 -4.29 -10.23
N ASP A 16 -8.26 -4.43 -9.99
CA ASP A 16 -7.51 -5.68 -9.98
C ASP A 16 -6.98 -5.93 -8.56
N THR A 17 -7.21 -7.13 -8.02
CA THR A 17 -6.79 -7.48 -6.67
C THR A 17 -5.38 -8.05 -6.69
N HIS A 18 -4.50 -7.54 -5.82
CA HIS A 18 -3.13 -8.01 -5.65
C HIS A 18 -2.84 -8.32 -4.17
N ASP A 19 -2.05 -9.36 -3.91
CA ASP A 19 -1.46 -9.61 -2.59
C ASP A 19 0.02 -9.17 -2.64
N ARG A 20 0.38 -8.21 -1.79
CA ARG A 20 1.75 -7.70 -1.67
C ARG A 20 2.19 -7.78 -0.22
N ASN A 21 3.13 -8.68 0.07
CA ASN A 21 3.65 -8.92 1.41
C ASN A 21 2.53 -9.28 2.44
N GLY A 22 1.48 -9.99 2.03
CA GLY A 22 0.35 -10.35 2.88
C GLY A 22 -0.67 -9.23 3.09
N VAL A 23 -0.50 -8.09 2.40
CA VAL A 23 -1.49 -7.02 2.31
C VAL A 23 -2.22 -7.17 0.99
N VAL A 24 -3.52 -7.42 1.05
CA VAL A 24 -4.40 -7.41 -0.12
C VAL A 24 -4.71 -5.96 -0.48
N ILE A 25 -4.57 -5.62 -1.75
CA ILE A 25 -4.86 -4.29 -2.29
C ILE A 25 -5.70 -4.40 -3.57
N GLU A 26 -6.51 -3.39 -3.84
CA GLU A 26 -7.19 -3.23 -5.13
C GLU A 26 -6.52 -2.11 -5.93
N GLU A 27 -5.87 -2.45 -7.05
CA GLU A 27 -5.23 -1.50 -7.96
C GLU A 27 -6.13 -1.24 -9.18
N CYS A 28 -6.31 0.03 -9.55
CA CYS A 28 -7.08 0.36 -10.73
C CYS A 28 -6.25 0.22 -12.00
N ALA A 29 -6.69 -0.64 -12.92
CA ALA A 29 -6.06 -0.84 -14.24
C ALA A 29 -5.97 0.45 -15.11
N GLY A 30 -6.81 1.45 -14.84
CA GLY A 30 -6.90 2.66 -15.66
C GLY A 30 -6.01 3.81 -15.18
N CYS A 31 -5.92 4.02 -13.86
CA CYS A 31 -5.21 5.17 -13.29
C CYS A 31 -4.19 4.81 -12.21
N GLN A 32 -3.94 3.52 -11.98
CA GLN A 32 -3.02 2.99 -10.97
C GLN A 32 -3.33 3.50 -9.54
N GLY A 33 -4.59 3.84 -9.29
CA GLY A 33 -5.04 4.19 -7.95
C GLY A 33 -5.16 2.94 -7.11
N VAL A 34 -4.84 3.02 -5.82
CA VAL A 34 -4.98 1.88 -4.90
C VAL A 34 -6.12 2.16 -3.93
N PHE A 35 -6.96 1.16 -3.72
CA PHE A 35 -8.01 1.13 -2.71
C PHE A 35 -7.65 0.10 -1.63
N LEU A 36 -7.89 0.49 -0.38
CA LEU A 36 -7.65 -0.30 0.82
C LEU A 36 -8.89 -0.15 1.70
N ASP A 37 -9.45 -1.26 2.14
CA ASP A 37 -10.41 -1.23 3.23
C ASP A 37 -9.73 -0.99 4.59
N ARG A 38 -10.52 -0.86 5.65
CA ARG A 38 -9.98 -0.61 7.00
C ARG A 38 -9.03 -1.73 7.46
N GLY A 39 -9.40 -2.99 7.25
CA GLY A 39 -8.60 -4.13 7.70
C GLY A 39 -7.32 -4.31 6.88
N GLU A 40 -7.36 -4.00 5.59
CA GLU A 40 -6.17 -3.99 4.73
C GLU A 40 -5.20 -2.88 5.12
N LEU A 41 -5.70 -1.69 5.43
CA LEU A 41 -4.88 -0.59 5.94
C LEU A 41 -4.22 -0.94 7.29
N GLU A 42 -4.96 -1.55 8.21
CA GLU A 42 -4.41 -2.02 9.49
C GLU A 42 -3.26 -3.01 9.27
N ARG A 43 -3.45 -4.00 8.39
CA ARG A 43 -2.40 -4.97 8.03
C ARG A 43 -1.17 -4.32 7.41
N LEU A 44 -1.37 -3.30 6.57
CA LEU A 44 -0.28 -2.56 5.96
C LEU A 44 0.59 -1.86 7.03
N ILE A 45 -0.06 -1.22 8.01
CA ILE A 45 0.62 -0.52 9.11
C ILE A 45 1.38 -1.50 9.99
N ASP A 46 0.78 -2.66 10.31
CA ASP A 46 1.42 -3.71 11.10
C ASP A 46 2.64 -4.28 10.37
N ALA A 47 2.50 -4.60 9.08
CA ALA A 47 3.60 -5.13 8.27
C ALA A 47 4.76 -4.13 8.15
N GLU A 48 4.47 -2.83 7.97
CA GLU A 48 5.49 -1.78 7.97
C GLU A 48 6.20 -1.70 9.33
N SER A 49 5.45 -1.74 10.42
CA SER A 49 6.01 -1.66 11.77
C SER A 49 6.94 -2.84 12.07
N GLU A 50 6.53 -4.05 11.69
CA GLU A 50 7.36 -5.26 11.82
C GLU A 50 8.62 -5.17 10.96
N TYR A 51 8.50 -4.70 9.72
CA TYR A 51 9.65 -4.52 8.83
C TYR A 51 10.64 -3.50 9.39
N LEU A 52 10.16 -2.34 9.84
CA LEU A 52 11.01 -1.31 10.45
C LEU A 52 11.69 -1.79 11.74
N ALA A 53 11.03 -2.63 12.54
CA ALA A 53 11.63 -3.23 13.74
C ALA A 53 12.80 -4.19 13.42
N LYS A 54 12.85 -4.75 12.21
CA LYS A 54 13.95 -5.61 11.73
C LYS A 54 15.13 -4.82 11.17
N ILE A 55 14.96 -3.54 10.83
CA ILE A 55 16.03 -2.69 10.32
C ILE A 55 16.80 -2.12 11.53
N ASP A 56 18.13 -2.31 11.54
CA ASP A 56 19.05 -1.93 12.63
C ASP A 56 18.80 -0.49 13.15
N PRO A 57 18.54 -0.31 14.47
CA PRO A 57 18.31 1.01 15.07
C PRO A 57 19.54 1.95 15.02
N ALA A 58 20.74 1.46 14.67
CA ALA A 58 21.95 2.26 14.54
C ALA A 58 22.10 2.97 13.17
N GLY A 59 21.23 2.66 12.20
CA GLY A 59 21.20 3.33 10.90
C GLY A 59 20.43 4.65 10.93
N GLU A 60 21.14 5.74 11.21
CA GLU A 60 20.81 7.14 10.87
C GLU A 60 19.35 7.56 11.11
N ALA A 61 19.11 8.15 12.29
CA ALA A 61 17.88 8.81 12.70
C ALA A 61 17.59 10.14 11.95
N GLU A 62 17.89 10.19 10.65
CA GLU A 62 17.21 11.14 9.78
C GLU A 62 16.16 10.33 9.05
N THR A 63 14.90 10.49 9.46
CA THR A 63 13.89 10.98 8.54
C THR A 63 12.57 11.15 9.26
N SER A 64 12.04 12.37 9.12
CA SER A 64 10.61 12.63 9.12
C SER A 64 9.89 11.62 8.23
N TYR A 65 8.57 11.53 8.35
CA TYR A 65 7.60 10.68 7.62
C TYR A 65 7.87 10.36 6.11
N HIS A 66 8.90 10.90 5.46
CA HIS A 66 9.25 10.75 4.07
C HIS A 66 10.51 9.93 3.75
N GLY A 67 11.32 9.46 4.72
CA GLY A 67 12.57 8.76 4.38
C GLY A 67 12.71 7.29 4.77
N ARG A 68 12.13 6.85 5.90
CA ARG A 68 12.11 5.40 6.21
C ARG A 68 11.11 4.61 5.37
N HIS A 69 10.02 5.24 4.94
CA HIS A 69 8.99 4.58 4.12
C HIS A 69 9.42 4.32 2.67
N ARG A 70 10.47 4.99 2.14
CA ARG A 70 10.94 4.79 0.74
C ARG A 70 11.57 3.41 0.49
N ARG A 71 11.89 2.68 1.56
CA ARG A 71 12.42 1.30 1.49
C ARG A 71 11.60 0.32 2.31
N GLY A 72 10.46 0.77 2.82
CA GLY A 72 9.53 0.01 3.66
C GLY A 72 8.62 -0.92 2.86
N ILE A 73 7.79 -1.67 3.59
CA ILE A 73 6.67 -2.45 3.05
C ILE A 73 5.69 -1.52 2.33
N ILE A 74 5.44 -0.32 2.86
CA ILE A 74 4.58 0.68 2.21
C ILE A 74 5.04 0.96 0.77
N HIS A 75 6.34 1.19 0.55
CA HIS A 75 6.85 1.40 -0.80
C HIS A 75 6.63 0.18 -1.68
N GLN A 76 6.92 -1.03 -1.19
CA GLN A 76 6.73 -2.27 -1.95
C GLN A 76 5.26 -2.53 -2.31
N VAL A 77 4.33 -2.12 -1.44
CA VAL A 77 2.89 -2.26 -1.66
C VAL A 77 2.38 -1.26 -2.71
N PHE A 78 2.90 -0.03 -2.76
CA PHE A 78 2.43 0.99 -3.69
C PHE A 78 3.28 1.19 -4.94
N THR A 79 4.44 0.55 -5.06
CA THR A 79 5.24 0.61 -6.30
C THR A 79 4.51 -0.11 -7.43
N PRO A 80 4.37 0.50 -8.62
CA PRO A 80 3.84 -0.20 -9.78
C PRO A 80 4.77 -1.37 -10.13
N THR A 81 4.21 -2.58 -10.19
CA THR A 81 4.89 -3.73 -10.78
C THR A 81 4.79 -3.60 -12.30
N GLU A 82 5.92 -3.41 -12.98
CA GLU A 82 6.02 -3.42 -14.45
C GLU A 82 5.57 -4.74 -15.08
#